data_AF-A0A534VIL0-F1
#
_entry.id   AF-A0A534VIL0-F1
#
_cell.length_a   1.000
_cell.length_b   1.000
_cell.length_c   1.000
_cell.angle_alpha   90.00
_cell.angle_beta   90.00
_cell.angle_gamma   90.00
#
_symmetry.space_group_name_H-M   'P 1'
#
loop_
_entity.id
_entity.type
_entity.pdbx_description
1 polymer ?
#
loop_
_entity_poly.entity_id
_entity_poly.type
_entity_poly.pdbx_seq_one_letter_code
_entity_poly.pdbx_strand_id
1 'polypeptide(L)'
;MSERSARTPFHFFGCWELREMLGRRAYDERELLEQLEEVPLDSIYFHTHSGFLHEPSFPGGYPNDFATWAAIQVRDRVLGEKLGIVDPQDF
;
A
#
# COMPACT_ATOMS: atom_id res chain seq x y z
N MET A 1 -0.84 8.19 -43.35
CA MET A 1 -1.57 7.95 -42.09
C MET A 1 -1.60 9.28 -41.35
N SER A 2 -2.77 9.80 -40.99
CA SER A 2 -2.86 11.06 -40.23
C SER A 2 -2.60 10.75 -38.76
N GLU A 3 -1.57 11.37 -38.17
CA GLU A 3 -1.32 11.28 -36.73
C GLU A 3 -2.47 11.94 -35.97
N ARG A 4 -3.10 11.17 -35.07
CA ARG A 4 -4.04 11.73 -34.10
C ARG A 4 -3.23 12.43 -33.01
N SER A 5 -3.51 13.71 -32.79
CA SER A 5 -2.86 14.49 -31.74
C SER A 5 -3.91 14.95 -30.71
N ALA A 6 -3.54 14.90 -29.43
CA ALA A 6 -4.41 15.35 -28.34
C ALA A 6 -4.45 16.88 -28.27
N ARG A 7 -5.59 17.45 -27.87
CA ARG A 7 -5.72 18.91 -27.67
C ARG A 7 -4.86 19.44 -26.52
N THR A 8 -4.54 18.57 -25.56
CA THR A 8 -3.68 18.87 -24.42
C THR A 8 -2.57 17.82 -24.40
N PRO A 9 -1.29 18.22 -24.36
CA PRO A 9 -0.19 17.27 -24.29
C PRO A 9 -0.21 16.51 -22.95
N PHE A 10 0.16 15.24 -23.01
CA PHE A 10 0.45 14.47 -21.80
C PHE A 10 1.82 14.87 -21.27
N HIS A 11 1.91 15.18 -19.97
CA HIS A 11 3.17 15.51 -19.31
C HIS A 11 3.61 14.35 -18.43
N PHE A 12 4.84 13.88 -18.64
CA PHE A 12 5.47 12.90 -17.77
C PHE A 12 6.07 13.61 -16.55
N PHE A 13 5.80 13.09 -15.36
CA PHE A 13 6.35 13.61 -14.10
C PHE A 13 7.12 12.50 -13.38
N GLY A 14 8.21 12.88 -12.72
CA GLY A 14 8.87 12.05 -11.73
C GLY A 14 8.37 12.41 -10.33
N CYS A 15 8.48 11.47 -9.40
CA CYS A 15 8.27 11.72 -7.98
C CYS A 15 9.38 11.06 -7.16
N TRP A 16 9.57 11.55 -5.95
CA TRP A 16 10.35 10.87 -4.92
C TRP A 16 9.43 10.60 -3.75
N GLU A 17 9.55 9.40 -3.19
CA GLU A 17 8.89 9.09 -1.95
C GLU A 17 9.80 9.37 -0.76
N LEU A 18 9.32 10.16 0.18
CA LEU A 18 10.01 10.46 1.43
C LEU A 18 9.34 9.66 2.55
N ARG A 19 10.11 8.79 3.20
CA ARG A 19 9.62 7.96 4.30
C ARG A 19 9.71 8.70 5.62
N GLU A 20 8.59 8.82 6.32
CA GLU A 20 8.49 9.36 7.66
C GLU A 20 8.14 8.27 8.67
N MET A 21 8.82 8.25 9.82
CA MET A 21 8.46 7.36 10.92
C MET A 21 7.39 8.01 11.79
N LEU A 22 6.17 7.48 11.75
CA LEU A 22 5.05 8.01 12.53
C LEU A 22 5.07 7.66 14.03
N GLY A 23 6.00 6.79 14.45
CA GLY A 23 6.09 6.34 15.84
C GLY A 23 4.96 5.42 16.31
N ARG A 24 4.08 5.00 15.40
CA ARG A 24 2.92 4.12 15.64
C ARG A 24 3.30 2.66 15.46
N ARG A 25 2.67 1.78 16.25
CA ARG A 25 2.91 0.34 16.25
C ARG A 25 1.61 -0.39 16.57
N ALA A 26 1.50 -1.62 16.06
CA ALA A 26 0.46 -2.55 16.40
C ALA A 26 1.09 -3.91 16.70
N TYR A 27 0.62 -4.56 17.77
CA TYR A 27 1.05 -5.89 18.20
C TYR A 27 0.02 -6.97 17.90
N ASP A 28 -1.24 -6.59 17.68
CA ASP A 28 -2.35 -7.47 17.32
C ASP A 28 -3.31 -6.78 16.33
N GLU A 29 -4.30 -7.53 15.84
CA GLU A 29 -5.25 -7.06 14.83
C GLU A 29 -6.14 -5.91 15.35
N ARG A 30 -6.42 -5.88 16.66
CA ARG A 30 -7.21 -4.82 17.28
C ARG A 30 -6.42 -3.52 17.28
N GLU A 31 -5.17 -3.56 17.72
CA GLU A 31 -4.29 -2.39 17.70
C GLU A 31 -4.04 -1.90 16.27
N LEU A 32 -3.96 -2.82 15.28
CA LEU A 32 -3.85 -2.41 13.89
C LEU A 32 -5.09 -1.61 13.45
N LEU A 33 -6.29 -2.08 13.78
CA LEU A 33 -7.53 -1.35 13.49
C LEU A 33 -7.53 0.04 14.15
N GLU A 34 -7.19 0.11 15.44
CA GLU A 34 -7.10 1.38 16.19
C GLU A 34 -6.08 2.34 15.53
N GLN A 35 -4.93 1.85 15.06
CA GLN A 35 -3.97 2.69 14.35
C GLN A 35 -4.48 3.11 12.97
N LEU A 36 -5.17 2.24 12.23
CA LEU A 36 -5.73 2.55 10.91
C LEU A 36 -6.77 3.68 10.95
N GLU A 37 -7.49 3.82 12.07
CA GLU A 37 -8.45 4.91 12.29
C GLU A 37 -7.77 6.27 12.55
N GLU A 38 -6.49 6.27 12.96
CA GLU A 38 -5.78 7.46 13.47
C GLU A 38 -4.59 7.91 12.60
N VAL A 39 -4.06 7.03 11.74
CA VAL A 39 -2.93 7.35 10.86
C VAL A 39 -3.35 8.28 9.72
N PRO A 40 -2.43 9.13 9.20
CA PRO A 40 -2.67 9.84 7.95
C PRO A 40 -2.91 8.87 6.79
N LEU A 41 -3.74 9.27 5.82
CA LEU A 41 -4.01 8.48 4.61
C LEU A 41 -2.72 8.12 3.85
N ASP A 42 -1.72 9.00 3.85
CA ASP A 42 -0.42 8.75 3.21
C ASP A 42 0.30 7.52 3.81
N SER A 43 0.07 7.21 5.10
CA SER A 43 0.58 5.99 5.72
C SER A 43 -0.11 4.74 5.18
N ILE A 44 -1.41 4.81 4.93
CA ILE A 44 -2.19 3.72 4.33
C ILE A 44 -1.75 3.54 2.88
N TYR A 45 -1.59 4.64 2.14
CA TYR A 45 -1.08 4.64 0.77
C TYR A 45 0.31 3.97 0.71
N PHE A 46 1.24 4.35 1.59
CA PHE A 46 2.55 3.71 1.69
C PHE A 46 2.42 2.18 1.85
N HIS A 47 1.66 1.70 2.84
CA HIS A 47 1.56 0.27 3.11
C HIS A 47 0.71 -0.55 2.11
N THR A 48 0.02 0.10 1.17
CA THR A 48 -0.87 -0.55 0.19
C THR A 48 -0.45 -0.37 -1.27
N HIS A 49 0.13 0.78 -1.62
CA HIS A 49 0.43 1.20 -2.99
C HIS A 49 1.91 1.38 -3.30
N SER A 50 2.74 1.75 -2.31
CA SER A 50 4.12 2.13 -2.60
C SER A 50 5.03 0.95 -3.00
N GLY A 51 4.52 -0.28 -2.98
CA GLY A 51 5.20 -1.46 -3.49
C GLY A 51 5.76 -1.32 -4.90
N PHE A 52 5.20 -0.43 -5.75
CA PHE A 52 5.73 -0.15 -7.09
C PHE A 52 6.91 0.83 -7.12
N LEU A 53 7.05 1.69 -6.11
CA LEU A 53 8.17 2.62 -5.94
C LEU A 53 9.28 2.02 -5.06
N HIS A 54 9.06 0.80 -4.56
CA HIS A 54 9.98 0.06 -3.74
C HIS A 54 10.51 -1.15 -4.48
N GLU A 55 11.81 -1.40 -4.36
CA GLU A 55 12.34 -2.71 -4.70
C GLU A 55 11.67 -3.72 -3.75
N PRO A 56 11.02 -4.79 -4.26
CA PRO A 56 10.26 -5.70 -3.41
C PRO A 56 11.23 -6.32 -2.41
N SER A 57 11.23 -5.82 -1.18
CA SER A 57 12.21 -6.29 -0.20
C SER A 57 11.93 -7.73 0.21
N PHE A 58 10.71 -8.23 -0.03
CA PHE A 58 10.37 -9.64 0.04
C PHE A 58 9.22 -9.95 -0.93
N PRO A 59 9.28 -11.04 -1.72
CA PRO A 59 8.11 -11.58 -2.40
C PRO A 59 7.23 -12.28 -1.35
N GLY A 60 6.62 -11.51 -0.46
CA GLY A 60 5.50 -12.01 0.33
C GLY A 60 4.38 -12.38 -0.65
N GLY A 61 3.69 -13.50 -0.42
CA GLY A 61 2.58 -13.94 -1.28
C GLY A 61 1.34 -13.01 -1.24
N TYR A 62 1.44 -11.83 -0.63
CA TYR A 62 0.36 -10.88 -0.43
C TYR A 62 0.73 -9.52 -1.06
N PRO A 63 -0.25 -8.77 -1.58
CA PRO A 63 0.01 -7.57 -2.37
C PRO A 63 0.26 -6.30 -1.54
N ASN A 64 0.08 -6.35 -0.22
CA ASN A 64 0.30 -5.20 0.66
C ASN A 64 0.90 -5.61 2.03
N ASP A 65 1.43 -4.62 2.75
CA ASP A 65 2.14 -4.83 4.01
C ASP A 65 1.19 -5.32 5.12
N PHE A 66 -0.04 -4.80 5.19
CA PHE A 66 -1.02 -5.21 6.21
C PHE A 66 -1.40 -6.68 6.05
N ALA A 67 -1.66 -7.12 4.82
CA ALA A 67 -1.94 -8.50 4.49
C ALA A 67 -0.76 -9.43 4.82
N THR A 68 0.45 -8.99 4.47
CA THR A 68 1.69 -9.72 4.79
C THR A 68 1.88 -9.84 6.31
N TRP A 69 1.69 -8.75 7.04
CA TRP A 69 1.86 -8.70 8.49
C TRP A 69 0.85 -9.60 9.20
N ALA A 70 -0.44 -9.50 8.85
CA ALA A 70 -1.49 -10.34 9.42
C ALA A 70 -1.22 -11.84 9.17
N ALA A 71 -0.88 -12.21 7.93
CA ALA A 71 -0.66 -13.61 7.56
C ALA A 71 0.61 -14.22 8.17
N ILE A 72 1.70 -13.45 8.24
CA ILE A 72 3.03 -13.99 8.58
C ILE A 72 3.40 -13.74 10.04
N GLN A 73 3.17 -12.52 10.54
CA GLN A 73 3.59 -12.12 11.88
C GLN A 73 2.52 -12.50 12.92
N VAL A 74 1.26 -12.16 12.65
CA VAL A 74 0.13 -12.50 13.54
C VAL A 74 -0.36 -13.94 13.32
N ARG A 75 -0.05 -14.52 12.15
CA ARG A 75 -0.45 -15.87 11.72
C ARG A 75 -1.96 -16.04 11.52
N ASP A 76 -2.69 -14.95 11.29
CA ASP A 76 -4.05 -15.00 10.78
C ASP A 76 -4.04 -14.95 9.24
N ARG A 77 -3.97 -16.13 8.65
CA ARG A 77 -3.97 -16.27 7.19
C ARG A 77 -5.29 -15.81 6.56
N VAL A 78 -6.42 -16.01 7.24
CA VAL A 78 -7.74 -15.65 6.71
C VAL A 78 -7.86 -14.12 6.62
N LEU A 79 -7.42 -13.41 7.64
CA LEU A 79 -7.34 -11.95 7.60
C LEU A 79 -6.37 -11.47 6.54
N GLY A 80 -5.19 -12.08 6.44
CA GLY A 80 -4.21 -11.75 5.40
C GLY A 80 -4.77 -11.87 3.98
N GLU A 81 -5.50 -12.95 3.68
CA GLU A 81 -6.17 -13.12 2.38
C GLU A 81 -7.26 -12.06 2.17
N LYS A 82 -8.07 -11.73 3.18
CA LYS A 82 -9.08 -10.68 3.10
C LYS A 82 -8.50 -9.28 2.87
N LEU A 83 -7.38 -8.96 3.51
CA LEU A 83 -6.67 -7.69 3.30
C LEU A 83 -5.95 -7.67 1.95
N GLY A 84 -5.54 -8.82 1.43
CA GLY A 84 -4.87 -8.94 0.15
C GLY A 84 -5.79 -8.74 -1.06
N ILE A 85 -7.09 -9.00 -0.95
CA ILE A 85 -8.04 -8.82 -2.07
C ILE A 85 -8.52 -7.37 -2.25
N VAL A 86 -8.19 -6.47 -1.32
CA VAL A 86 -8.54 -5.05 -1.45
C VAL A 86 -7.65 -4.46 -2.54
N ASP A 87 -8.24 -4.14 -3.70
CA ASP A 87 -7.54 -3.43 -4.77
C ASP A 87 -7.47 -1.94 -4.41
N PRO A 88 -6.27 -1.41 -4.14
CA PRO A 88 -6.14 -0.01 -3.79
C PRO A 88 -6.38 0.93 -4.99
N GLN A 89 -6.31 0.43 -6.24
CA GLN A 89 -6.54 1.20 -7.46
C GLN A 89 -8.03 1.48 -7.77
N ASP A 90 -8.95 0.84 -7.05
CA ASP A 90 -10.40 1.05 -7.23
C ASP A 90 -10.92 2.35 -6.58
N PHE A 91 -10.08 3.11 -5.86
CA PHE A 91 -10.44 4.30 -5.08
C PHE A 91 -9.56 5.51 -5.43
#